data_AF-A0A2I0ACV1-F1
#
_entry.id   AF-A0A2I0ACV1-F1
#
_cell.length_a   1.000
_cell.length_b   1.000
_cell.length_c   1.000
_cell.angle_alpha   90.00
_cell.angle_beta   90.00
_cell.angle_gamma   90.00
#
_symmetry.space_group_name_H-M   'P 1'
#
loop_
_entity.id
_entity.type
_entity.pdbx_description
1 polymer ?
#
loop_
_entity_poly.entity_id
_entity_poly.type
_entity_poly.pdbx_seq_one_letter_code
_entity_poly.pdbx_strand_id
1 'polypeptide(L)'
;MAENELHQNGKNLYKLSAVANNLSVEMDPEKPAQLTWQRKLNDEGKDIIEFTVNMTEKIFLAPMFLKLCHYYIKDIANGRAAAYNPFKKWETTSSLGVPLGGIGAGSIGRSYKGYFQNWQLFPEMCEEKPILANQFSIFISRPNGERFSSVLSPRSTQVPRGSMNPGIESWDWDLNGKKSTYHALYPRSWTVYDGEPDPELKITCRQISPFIPNNYQQSSYPVAVFTFTLVNSGMTPADVTLLFTWANSVGGNSEYSGNHSNSRMRVQDGVHGVLLHHRTANEQPPVTFAIAAQETSDVHVSECPFFVISGDANAFTARDMWDEIKKVC
;
A
#
# COMPACT_ATOMS: atom_id res chain seq x y z
N MET A 1 45.72 27.34 -12.71
CA MET A 1 44.53 28.08 -12.23
C MET A 1 43.34 27.14 -11.99
N ALA A 2 43.06 26.17 -12.85
CA ALA A 2 41.94 25.22 -12.67
C ALA A 2 42.08 24.22 -11.49
N GLU A 3 43.30 23.85 -11.08
CA GLU A 3 43.49 22.92 -9.95
C GLU A 3 43.21 23.56 -8.57
N ASN A 4 43.36 24.89 -8.44
CA ASN A 4 43.06 25.59 -7.20
C ASN A 4 41.54 25.78 -6.99
N GLU A 5 40.74 25.85 -8.06
CA GLU A 5 39.27 25.91 -7.99
C GLU A 5 38.65 24.56 -7.57
N LEU A 6 39.19 23.44 -8.06
CA LEU A 6 38.78 22.10 -7.66
C LEU A 6 39.05 21.83 -6.17
N HIS A 7 40.18 22.32 -5.65
CA HIS A 7 40.53 22.14 -4.25
C HIS A 7 39.70 23.02 -3.29
N GLN A 8 39.27 24.21 -3.73
CA GLN A 8 38.32 25.05 -3.00
C GLN A 8 36.90 24.47 -3.01
N ASN A 9 36.44 23.92 -4.15
CA ASN A 9 35.14 23.25 -4.23
C ASN A 9 35.06 21.99 -3.35
N GLY A 10 36.13 21.18 -3.30
CA GLY A 10 36.21 20.03 -2.41
C GLY A 10 36.05 20.42 -0.93
N LYS A 11 36.73 21.48 -0.48
CA LYS A 11 36.64 21.97 0.92
C LYS A 11 35.25 22.53 1.26
N ASN A 12 34.53 23.13 0.32
CA ASN A 12 33.14 23.58 0.51
C ASN A 12 32.16 22.40 0.62
N LEU A 13 32.37 21.31 -0.13
CA LEU A 13 31.58 20.08 -0.02
C LEU A 13 31.74 19.40 1.34
N TYR A 14 32.97 19.34 1.88
CA TYR A 14 33.19 18.84 3.24
C TYR A 14 32.52 19.72 4.30
N LYS A 15 32.53 21.05 4.13
CA LYS A 15 31.84 21.99 5.02
C LYS A 15 30.31 21.83 4.96
N LEU A 16 29.74 21.63 3.76
CA LEU A 16 28.31 21.35 3.58
C LEU A 16 27.89 20.01 4.20
N SER A 17 28.73 18.97 4.11
CA SER A 17 28.49 17.68 4.77
C SER A 17 28.55 17.79 6.30
N ALA A 18 29.46 18.62 6.83
CA ALA A 18 29.57 18.88 8.27
C ALA A 18 28.40 19.72 8.81
N VAL A 19 27.85 20.64 8.00
CA VAL A 19 26.65 21.41 8.35
C VAL A 19 25.39 20.53 8.27
N ALA A 20 25.32 19.58 7.32
CA ALA A 20 24.22 18.62 7.23
C ALA A 20 24.18 17.65 8.44
N ASN A 21 25.35 17.26 8.97
CA ASN A 21 25.42 16.42 10.17
C ASN A 21 25.02 17.15 11.47
N ASN A 22 24.98 18.49 11.47
CA ASN A 22 24.55 19.30 12.62
C ASN A 22 23.05 19.68 12.60
N LEU A 23 22.30 19.24 11.58
CA LEU A 23 20.85 19.42 11.46
C LEU A 23 20.13 18.07 11.60
N SER A 24 20.52 17.27 12.61
CA SER A 24 19.68 16.17 13.08
C SER A 24 18.42 16.77 13.71
N VAL A 25 17.44 17.11 12.88
CA VAL A 25 16.08 17.36 13.34
C VAL A 25 15.63 16.03 13.93
N GLU A 26 15.52 15.96 15.26
CA GLU A 26 14.80 14.88 15.95
C GLU A 26 13.35 14.89 15.44
N MET A 27 13.11 14.16 14.36
CA MET A 27 11.76 13.88 13.92
C MET A 27 11.27 12.68 14.69
N ASP A 28 10.38 12.94 15.65
CA ASP A 28 9.55 11.93 16.28
C ASP A 28 8.75 11.19 15.18
N PRO A 29 9.09 9.92 14.88
CA PRO A 29 8.42 9.18 13.80
C PRO A 29 6.95 8.89 14.11
N GLU A 30 6.56 8.96 15.39
CA GLU A 30 5.21 8.69 15.88
C GLU A 30 4.24 9.82 15.60
N LYS A 31 4.73 11.06 15.48
CA LYS A 31 3.89 12.25 15.29
C LYS A 31 3.79 12.63 13.82
N PRO A 32 2.56 12.68 13.25
CA PRO A 32 2.37 13.27 11.94
C PRO A 32 2.91 14.70 11.89
N ALA A 33 3.46 15.09 10.74
CA ALA A 33 3.90 16.46 10.53
C ALA A 33 2.72 17.45 10.64
N GLN A 34 3.01 18.68 11.07
CA GLN A 34 1.99 19.71 11.31
C GLN A 34 1.16 20.04 10.06
N LEU A 35 1.80 20.14 8.89
CA LEU A 35 1.16 20.52 7.62
C LEU A 35 0.91 19.29 6.75
N THR A 36 0.10 18.36 7.25
CA THR A 36 -0.32 17.17 6.50
C THR A 36 -1.68 17.40 5.86
N TRP A 37 -1.89 16.83 4.66
CA TRP A 37 -3.24 16.63 4.14
C TRP A 37 -3.93 15.55 4.96
N GLN A 38 -5.15 15.79 5.43
CA GLN A 38 -5.83 14.91 6.37
C GLN A 38 -7.17 14.41 5.85
N ARG A 39 -7.47 13.14 6.08
CA ARG A 39 -8.77 12.53 5.82
C ARG A 39 -9.13 11.52 6.90
N LYS A 40 -10.40 11.47 7.27
CA LYS A 40 -10.92 10.38 8.09
C LYS A 40 -11.07 9.13 7.23
N LEU A 41 -10.85 7.96 7.83
CA LEU A 41 -10.95 6.69 7.10
C LEU A 41 -12.39 6.41 6.65
N ASN A 42 -13.38 6.89 7.41
CA ASN A 42 -14.80 6.76 7.10
C ASN A 42 -15.33 7.86 6.16
N ASP A 43 -14.47 8.75 5.64
CA ASP A 43 -14.87 9.75 4.66
C ASP A 43 -15.24 9.03 3.35
N GLU A 44 -16.48 9.20 2.88
CA GLU A 44 -16.94 8.63 1.61
C GLU A 44 -16.34 9.32 0.38
N GLY A 45 -15.57 10.38 0.61
CA GLY A 45 -14.97 11.20 -0.42
C GLY A 45 -16.02 12.09 -1.08
N LYS A 46 -15.63 12.71 -2.19
CA LYS A 46 -16.55 13.49 -3.03
C LYS A 46 -16.76 12.75 -4.32
N ASP A 47 -18.01 12.73 -4.79
CA ASP A 47 -18.29 12.34 -6.17
C ASP A 47 -17.51 13.28 -7.10
N ILE A 48 -16.75 12.69 -8.01
CA ILE A 48 -15.99 13.46 -8.99
C ILE A 48 -17.01 14.03 -9.98
N ILE A 49 -17.10 15.35 -10.04
CA ILE A 49 -17.94 16.04 -11.03
C ILE A 49 -17.23 15.91 -12.37
N GLU A 50 -17.76 15.08 -13.26
CA GLU A 50 -17.26 14.96 -14.62
C GLU A 50 -17.43 16.29 -15.38
N PHE A 51 -16.41 16.68 -16.13
CA PHE A 51 -16.48 17.87 -16.97
C PHE A 51 -17.54 17.65 -18.05
N THR A 52 -18.57 18.49 -18.05
CA THR A 52 -19.65 18.43 -19.05
C THR A 52 -19.32 19.35 -20.22
N VAL A 53 -19.15 18.77 -21.40
CA VAL A 53 -18.96 19.51 -22.66
C VAL A 53 -20.29 19.86 -23.31
N ASN A 54 -20.47 21.13 -23.68
CA ASN A 54 -21.62 21.61 -24.45
C ASN A 54 -21.52 21.21 -25.94
N MET A 55 -22.59 21.41 -26.72
CA MET A 55 -22.62 20.99 -28.15
C MET A 55 -21.55 21.67 -29.00
N THR A 56 -21.31 22.96 -28.78
CA THR A 56 -20.30 23.72 -29.51
C THR A 56 -18.89 23.17 -29.24
N GLU A 57 -18.60 22.87 -27.98
CA GLU A 57 -17.34 22.23 -27.56
C GLU A 57 -17.19 20.84 -28.13
N LYS A 58 -18.26 20.04 -28.21
CA LYS A 58 -18.21 18.71 -28.85
C LYS A 58 -17.85 18.81 -30.32
N ILE A 59 -18.42 19.76 -31.06
CA ILE A 59 -18.06 19.99 -32.48
C ILE A 59 -16.59 20.41 -32.59
N PHE A 60 -16.15 21.33 -31.71
CA PHE A 60 -14.77 21.80 -31.68
C PHE A 60 -13.76 20.69 -31.35
N LEU A 61 -14.11 19.79 -30.43
CA LEU A 61 -13.26 18.68 -29.98
C LEU A 61 -13.36 17.42 -30.86
N ALA A 62 -14.36 17.32 -31.74
CA ALA A 62 -14.58 16.14 -32.59
C ALA A 62 -13.34 15.74 -33.41
N PRO A 63 -12.57 16.66 -34.04
CA PRO A 63 -11.36 16.30 -34.78
C PRO A 63 -10.29 15.67 -33.88
N MET A 64 -10.16 16.13 -32.62
CA MET A 64 -9.24 15.55 -31.65
C MET A 64 -9.67 14.14 -31.27
N PHE A 65 -10.97 13.94 -30.96
CA PHE A 65 -11.49 12.62 -30.62
C PHE A 65 -11.32 11.62 -31.76
N LEU A 66 -11.61 12.02 -33.01
CA LEU A 66 -11.37 11.19 -34.19
C LEU A 66 -9.90 10.80 -34.35
N LYS A 67 -8.97 11.73 -34.11
CA LYS A 67 -7.53 11.43 -34.12
C LYS A 67 -7.15 10.42 -33.04
N LEU A 68 -7.64 10.59 -31.81
CA LEU A 68 -7.39 9.65 -30.71
C LEU A 68 -7.94 8.25 -31.02
N CYS A 69 -9.16 8.16 -31.57
CA CYS A 69 -9.73 6.89 -32.01
C CYS A 69 -8.91 6.24 -33.12
N HIS A 70 -8.45 7.03 -34.11
CA HIS A 70 -7.61 6.52 -35.19
C HIS A 70 -6.29 5.95 -34.66
N TYR A 71 -5.62 6.67 -33.75
CA TYR A 71 -4.39 6.17 -33.12
C TYR A 71 -4.63 4.91 -32.30
N TYR A 72 -5.68 4.89 -31.48
CA TYR A 72 -6.06 3.71 -30.71
C TYR A 72 -6.27 2.48 -31.61
N ILE A 73 -7.09 2.60 -32.67
CA ILE A 73 -7.34 1.51 -33.62
C ILE A 73 -6.04 1.08 -34.30
N LYS A 74 -5.19 2.04 -34.70
CA LYS A 74 -3.91 1.77 -35.36
C LYS A 74 -2.94 1.03 -34.44
N ASP A 75 -2.85 1.39 -33.16
CA ASP A 75 -1.95 0.73 -32.21
C ASP A 75 -2.41 -0.70 -31.93
N ILE A 76 -3.70 -0.88 -31.66
CA ILE A 76 -4.30 -2.22 -31.47
C ILE A 76 -4.13 -3.09 -32.73
N ALA A 77 -4.35 -2.55 -33.93
CA ALA A 77 -4.15 -3.28 -35.19
C ALA A 77 -2.69 -3.70 -35.41
N ASN A 78 -1.73 -2.97 -34.84
CA ASN A 78 -0.30 -3.31 -34.87
C ASN A 78 0.12 -4.22 -33.70
N GLY A 79 -0.81 -4.70 -32.87
CA GLY A 79 -0.51 -5.51 -31.69
C GLY A 79 0.19 -4.75 -30.57
N ARG A 80 0.14 -3.41 -30.57
CA ARG A 80 0.73 -2.57 -29.52
C ARG A 80 -0.31 -2.23 -28.45
N ALA A 81 0.13 -2.11 -27.20
CA ALA A 81 -0.67 -1.48 -26.16
C ALA A 81 -0.92 -0.01 -26.56
N ALA A 82 -2.17 0.42 -26.52
CA ALA A 82 -2.50 1.81 -26.84
C ALA A 82 -2.25 2.69 -25.61
N ALA A 83 -1.42 3.73 -25.78
CA ALA A 83 -1.08 4.65 -24.70
C ALA A 83 -2.31 5.36 -24.08
N TYR A 84 -3.39 5.51 -24.86
CA TYR A 84 -4.67 6.02 -24.41
C TYR A 84 -5.83 5.27 -25.06
N ASN A 85 -6.78 4.81 -24.25
CA ASN A 85 -8.02 4.23 -24.71
C ASN A 85 -9.18 5.22 -24.49
N PRO A 86 -9.68 5.90 -25.55
CA PRO A 86 -10.76 6.87 -25.42
C PRO A 86 -12.10 6.26 -25.02
N PHE A 87 -12.22 4.92 -25.05
CA PHE A 87 -13.43 4.18 -24.68
C PHE A 87 -13.31 3.54 -23.29
N LYS A 88 -12.15 3.61 -22.63
CA LYS A 88 -11.99 3.07 -21.28
C LYS A 88 -12.82 3.92 -20.34
N LYS A 89 -13.76 3.26 -19.63
CA LYS A 89 -14.41 3.85 -18.47
C LYS A 89 -13.42 3.78 -17.31
N TRP A 90 -12.98 4.94 -16.84
CA TRP A 90 -12.10 5.06 -15.68
C TRP A 90 -12.93 4.88 -14.41
N GLU A 91 -12.42 4.09 -13.46
CA GLU A 91 -13.07 3.99 -12.16
C GLU A 91 -12.74 5.26 -11.36
N THR A 92 -13.76 6.05 -11.06
CA THR A 92 -13.63 7.27 -10.28
C THR A 92 -13.52 6.94 -8.80
N THR A 93 -12.28 6.75 -8.30
CA THR A 93 -12.03 6.64 -6.86
C THR A 93 -11.56 7.97 -6.29
N SER A 94 -12.36 8.54 -5.38
CA SER A 94 -11.97 9.71 -4.59
C SER A 94 -11.07 9.32 -3.41
N SER A 95 -10.89 8.02 -3.18
CA SER A 95 -10.10 7.46 -2.09
C SER A 95 -8.65 7.19 -2.50
N LEU A 96 -7.88 8.24 -2.76
CA LEU A 96 -6.45 8.14 -3.08
C LEU A 96 -5.55 8.44 -1.87
N GLY A 97 -4.26 8.13 -1.99
CA GLY A 97 -3.26 8.43 -0.99
C GLY A 97 -1.87 8.52 -1.59
N VAL A 98 -0.85 8.51 -0.72
CA VAL A 98 0.55 8.62 -1.12
C VAL A 98 0.97 7.28 -1.75
N PRO A 99 1.55 7.30 -2.97
CA PRO A 99 1.99 6.07 -3.62
C PRO A 99 3.23 5.48 -2.93
N LEU A 100 3.40 4.18 -3.14
CA LEU A 100 4.54 3.38 -2.71
C LEU A 100 5.46 3.12 -3.90
N GLY A 101 6.78 3.16 -3.67
CA GLY A 101 7.80 2.88 -4.69
C GLY A 101 8.66 4.09 -5.02
N GLY A 102 9.90 3.79 -5.42
CA GLY A 102 10.87 4.78 -5.88
C GLY A 102 10.65 5.24 -7.32
N ILE A 103 11.45 6.21 -7.74
CA ILE A 103 11.48 6.78 -9.08
C ILE A 103 11.85 5.68 -10.10
N GLY A 104 10.97 5.44 -11.07
CA GLY A 104 11.19 4.46 -12.14
C GLY A 104 10.98 2.99 -11.74
N ALA A 105 10.65 2.73 -10.48
CA ALA A 105 10.46 1.38 -9.95
C ALA A 105 9.06 0.79 -10.23
N GLY A 106 8.16 1.61 -10.77
CA GLY A 106 6.72 1.39 -10.67
C GLY A 106 6.17 1.85 -9.31
N SER A 107 4.84 1.95 -9.21
CA SER A 107 4.21 2.36 -7.95
C SER A 107 2.96 1.58 -7.60
N ILE A 108 2.67 1.51 -6.30
CA ILE A 108 1.42 0.95 -5.76
C ILE A 108 0.74 2.05 -4.96
N GLY A 109 -0.45 2.45 -5.37
CA GLY A 109 -1.27 3.36 -4.58
C GLY A 109 -1.75 2.70 -3.29
N ARG A 110 -1.72 3.45 -2.18
CA ARG A 110 -2.45 3.05 -0.97
C ARG A 110 -3.44 4.14 -0.62
N SER A 111 -4.73 3.81 -0.61
CA SER A 111 -5.80 4.78 -0.32
C SER A 111 -5.70 5.28 1.11
N TYR A 112 -6.27 6.46 1.39
CA TYR A 112 -6.45 6.91 2.78
C TYR A 112 -7.32 5.97 3.62
N LYS A 113 -8.13 5.11 2.96
CA LYS A 113 -8.92 4.06 3.62
C LYS A 113 -8.08 2.81 3.98
N GLY A 114 -6.87 2.68 3.43
CA GLY A 114 -5.94 1.58 3.71
C GLY A 114 -5.76 0.57 2.57
N TYR A 115 -6.55 0.65 1.50
CA TYR A 115 -6.54 -0.30 0.39
C TYR A 115 -5.33 -0.12 -0.54
N PHE A 116 -4.70 -1.22 -0.96
CA PHE A 116 -3.68 -1.22 -2.00
C PHE A 116 -4.32 -1.33 -3.39
N GLN A 117 -4.19 -0.27 -4.18
CA GLN A 117 -4.90 -0.06 -5.45
C GLN A 117 -4.04 0.79 -6.40
N ASN A 118 -4.50 1.11 -7.60
CA ASN A 118 -3.75 1.90 -8.59
C ASN A 118 -2.32 1.37 -8.80
N TRP A 119 -2.22 0.11 -9.21
CA TRP A 119 -0.95 -0.56 -9.44
C TRP A 119 -0.37 -0.14 -10.78
N GLN A 120 0.74 0.58 -10.74
CA GLN A 120 1.49 1.08 -11.89
C GLN A 120 2.87 0.41 -11.92
N LEU A 121 2.88 -0.92 -11.94
CA LEU A 121 4.11 -1.72 -11.96
C LEU A 121 4.71 -1.84 -13.36
N PHE A 122 3.85 -1.81 -14.38
CA PHE A 122 4.26 -1.91 -15.78
C PHE A 122 4.02 -0.58 -16.49
N PRO A 123 4.91 -0.17 -17.40
CA PRO A 123 4.69 1.03 -18.20
C PRO A 123 3.32 1.02 -18.89
N GLU A 124 2.67 2.18 -18.96
CA GLU A 124 1.38 2.41 -19.62
C GLU A 124 0.18 1.66 -19.01
N MET A 125 0.39 0.84 -17.98
CA MET A 125 -0.66 0.10 -17.29
C MET A 125 -0.92 0.68 -15.91
N CYS A 126 -2.20 0.78 -15.57
CA CYS A 126 -2.65 1.14 -14.23
C CYS A 126 -3.84 0.24 -13.88
N GLU A 127 -3.61 -0.73 -13.00
CA GLU A 127 -4.68 -1.55 -12.43
C GLU A 127 -5.31 -0.80 -11.25
N GLU A 128 -6.44 -0.14 -11.52
CA GLU A 128 -7.12 0.77 -10.59
C GLU A 128 -7.74 0.04 -9.39
N LYS A 129 -8.16 -1.21 -9.58
CA LYS A 129 -8.92 -1.96 -8.58
C LYS A 129 -8.08 -2.30 -7.34
N PRO A 130 -8.69 -2.23 -6.14
CA PRO A 130 -8.01 -2.63 -4.92
C PRO A 130 -7.85 -4.15 -4.84
N ILE A 131 -6.71 -4.61 -4.34
CA ILE A 131 -6.51 -6.00 -3.96
C ILE A 131 -6.81 -6.12 -2.47
N LEU A 132 -8.05 -6.49 -2.13
CA LEU A 132 -8.57 -6.37 -0.77
C LEU A 132 -7.99 -7.39 0.22
N ALA A 133 -7.26 -8.39 -0.27
CA ALA A 133 -6.47 -9.29 0.56
C ALA A 133 -5.16 -8.65 1.06
N ASN A 134 -4.70 -7.55 0.46
CA ASN A 134 -3.51 -6.84 0.91
C ASN A 134 -3.90 -5.89 2.02
N GLN A 135 -3.56 -6.21 3.26
CA GLN A 135 -4.05 -5.48 4.43
C GLN A 135 -3.05 -5.50 5.57
N PHE A 136 -3.17 -4.50 6.44
CA PHE A 136 -2.70 -4.62 7.82
C PHE A 136 -3.90 -4.95 8.70
N SER A 137 -3.71 -5.85 9.66
CA SER A 137 -4.73 -6.23 10.64
C SER A 137 -4.11 -6.28 12.03
N ILE A 138 -4.95 -6.17 13.06
CA ILE A 138 -4.53 -6.21 14.45
C ILE A 138 -5.39 -7.16 15.25
N PHE A 139 -4.77 -7.85 16.21
CA PHE A 139 -5.40 -8.69 17.21
C PHE A 139 -4.85 -8.27 18.58
N ILE A 140 -5.74 -8.11 19.55
CA ILE A 140 -5.43 -7.58 20.87
C ILE A 140 -6.12 -8.46 21.90
N SER A 141 -5.38 -8.87 22.92
CA SER A 141 -5.88 -9.62 24.07
C SER A 141 -5.49 -8.92 25.35
N ARG A 142 -6.44 -8.81 26.29
CA ARG A 142 -6.22 -8.20 27.61
C ARG A 142 -6.47 -9.22 28.72
N PRO A 143 -5.79 -9.10 29.89
CA PRO A 143 -5.97 -10.01 31.02
C PRO A 143 -7.40 -10.06 31.59
N ASN A 144 -8.20 -9.03 31.36
CA ASN A 144 -9.60 -8.96 31.77
C ASN A 144 -10.54 -9.80 30.88
N GLY A 145 -10.01 -10.44 29.84
CA GLY A 145 -10.76 -11.27 28.89
C GLY A 145 -11.29 -10.52 27.67
N GLU A 146 -11.05 -9.20 27.56
CA GLU A 146 -11.39 -8.44 26.36
C GLU A 146 -10.47 -8.83 25.20
N ARG A 147 -11.08 -9.09 24.05
CA ARG A 147 -10.37 -9.41 22.80
C ARG A 147 -10.91 -8.56 21.67
N PHE A 148 -9.99 -7.99 20.90
CA PHE A 148 -10.31 -7.19 19.72
C PHE A 148 -9.55 -7.73 18.52
N SER A 149 -10.21 -7.79 17.37
CA SER A 149 -9.57 -8.14 16.12
C SER A 149 -10.22 -7.37 15.00
N SER A 150 -9.40 -6.80 14.11
CA SER A 150 -9.92 -6.01 13.00
C SER A 150 -8.88 -5.82 11.90
N VAL A 151 -9.33 -5.86 10.66
CA VAL A 151 -8.59 -5.30 9.53
C VAL A 151 -8.49 -3.78 9.73
N LEU A 152 -7.30 -3.21 9.60
CA LEU A 152 -7.02 -1.79 9.79
C LEU A 152 -7.45 -0.92 8.59
N SER A 153 -8.61 -1.23 8.03
CA SER A 153 -9.29 -0.48 6.98
C SER A 153 -10.81 -0.66 7.12
N PRO A 154 -11.64 0.34 6.77
CA PRO A 154 -13.08 0.16 6.70
C PRO A 154 -13.46 -0.97 5.73
N ARG A 155 -14.59 -1.63 5.95
CA ARG A 155 -15.06 -2.68 5.02
C ARG A 155 -15.39 -2.06 3.66
N SER A 156 -14.72 -2.52 2.61
CA SER A 156 -15.06 -2.17 1.23
C SER A 156 -16.44 -2.74 0.85
N THR A 157 -17.18 -2.00 0.03
CA THR A 157 -18.46 -2.47 -0.55
C THR A 157 -18.28 -3.71 -1.43
N GLN A 158 -17.07 -3.96 -1.92
CA GLN A 158 -16.71 -5.14 -2.71
C GLN A 158 -16.52 -6.41 -1.86
N VAL A 159 -16.52 -6.31 -0.52
CA VAL A 159 -16.44 -7.47 0.39
C VAL A 159 -17.85 -7.80 0.92
N PRO A 160 -18.53 -8.86 0.41
CA PRO A 160 -19.92 -9.15 0.74
C PRO A 160 -20.12 -9.41 2.23
N ARG A 161 -21.18 -8.89 2.84
CA ARG A 161 -21.56 -9.19 4.24
C ARG A 161 -22.34 -10.51 4.31
N GLY A 162 -22.14 -11.28 5.37
CA GLY A 162 -22.89 -12.52 5.61
C GLY A 162 -22.57 -13.65 4.64
N SER A 163 -21.47 -13.55 3.88
CA SER A 163 -20.99 -14.64 3.03
C SER A 163 -20.52 -15.81 3.90
N MET A 164 -20.89 -17.04 3.50
CA MET A 164 -20.42 -18.26 4.14
C MET A 164 -19.08 -18.75 3.58
N ASN A 165 -18.59 -18.12 2.52
CA ASN A 165 -17.32 -18.48 1.89
C ASN A 165 -16.15 -18.22 2.86
N PRO A 166 -15.11 -19.09 2.86
CA PRO A 166 -13.99 -19.00 3.79
C PRO A 166 -12.88 -18.02 3.34
N GLY A 167 -13.18 -17.10 2.42
CA GLY A 167 -12.24 -16.10 1.92
C GLY A 167 -12.12 -14.86 2.83
N ILE A 168 -11.55 -13.78 2.29
CA ILE A 168 -11.27 -12.54 3.04
C ILE A 168 -12.52 -11.90 3.65
N GLU A 169 -13.70 -12.23 3.15
CA GLU A 169 -15.00 -11.83 3.69
C GLU A 169 -15.26 -12.29 5.12
N SER A 170 -14.57 -13.34 5.58
CA SER A 170 -14.68 -13.88 6.94
C SER A 170 -13.77 -13.21 7.96
N TRP A 171 -12.84 -12.34 7.53
CA TRP A 171 -12.06 -11.53 8.46
C TRP A 171 -12.96 -10.56 9.23
N ASP A 172 -12.48 -10.05 10.36
CA ASP A 172 -13.22 -9.00 11.08
C ASP A 172 -12.93 -7.66 10.42
N TRP A 173 -13.94 -7.08 9.76
CA TRP A 173 -13.83 -5.76 9.14
C TRP A 173 -14.55 -4.71 10.00
N ASP A 174 -14.16 -4.64 11.27
CA ASP A 174 -14.88 -3.91 12.33
C ASP A 174 -14.37 -2.48 12.53
N LEU A 175 -13.38 -2.05 11.76
CA LEU A 175 -12.88 -0.68 11.80
C LEU A 175 -13.90 0.28 11.19
N ASN A 176 -14.58 1.07 12.02
CA ASN A 176 -15.53 2.07 11.52
C ASN A 176 -14.83 3.30 10.90
N GLY A 177 -13.62 3.65 11.38
CA GLY A 177 -12.76 4.70 10.83
C GLY A 177 -13.05 6.13 11.28
N LYS A 178 -13.98 6.37 12.22
CA LYS A 178 -14.34 7.71 12.74
C LYS A 178 -13.24 8.31 13.61
N LYS A 179 -12.59 7.49 14.42
CA LYS A 179 -11.44 7.92 15.24
C LYS A 179 -10.10 7.64 14.55
N SER A 180 -10.15 7.24 13.30
CA SER A 180 -8.96 6.98 12.50
C SER A 180 -8.74 8.08 11.46
N THR A 181 -7.51 8.60 11.38
CA THR A 181 -7.14 9.71 10.49
C THR A 181 -5.92 9.34 9.67
N TYR A 182 -6.02 9.51 8.36
CA TYR A 182 -4.90 9.45 7.43
C TYR A 182 -4.29 10.83 7.25
N HIS A 183 -2.96 10.88 7.22
CA HIS A 183 -2.14 12.07 7.03
C HIS A 183 -1.19 11.85 5.85
N ALA A 184 -1.08 12.81 4.94
CA ALA A 184 -0.14 12.76 3.82
C ALA A 184 0.76 13.99 3.76
N LEU A 185 2.05 13.73 3.57
CA LEU A 185 3.06 14.70 3.18
C LEU A 185 4.16 13.95 2.40
N TYR A 186 3.96 13.81 1.09
CA TYR A 186 4.82 13.02 0.20
C TYR A 186 6.33 13.31 0.46
N PRO A 187 7.19 12.27 0.56
CA PRO A 187 6.95 10.84 0.29
C PRO A 187 6.43 10.04 1.49
N ARG A 188 5.95 10.72 2.53
CA ARG A 188 5.47 10.09 3.77
C ARG A 188 3.96 10.16 3.88
N SER A 189 3.41 9.17 4.54
CA SER A 189 2.06 9.21 5.07
C SER A 189 1.99 8.54 6.43
N TRP A 190 0.93 8.83 7.17
CA TRP A 190 0.62 8.20 8.44
C TRP A 190 -0.84 7.82 8.47
N THR A 191 -1.15 6.69 9.07
CA THR A 191 -2.52 6.37 9.50
C THR A 191 -2.51 6.24 11.01
N VAL A 192 -3.29 7.09 11.67
CA VAL A 192 -3.45 7.09 13.13
C VAL A 192 -4.81 6.49 13.44
N TYR A 193 -4.83 5.41 14.21
CA TYR A 193 -6.03 4.78 14.76
C TYR A 193 -6.06 5.10 16.25
N ASP A 194 -6.97 5.98 16.67
CA ASP A 194 -7.01 6.53 18.03
C ASP A 194 -8.17 5.91 18.81
N GLY A 195 -7.90 4.82 19.54
CA GLY A 195 -8.92 4.08 20.27
C GLY A 195 -9.81 3.20 19.37
N GLU A 196 -9.24 2.64 18.29
CA GLU A 196 -9.89 1.68 17.39
C GLU A 196 -8.88 0.60 16.94
N PRO A 197 -9.19 -0.70 17.02
CA PRO A 197 -10.44 -1.29 17.54
C PRO A 197 -10.53 -1.30 19.08
N ASP A 198 -9.40 -1.22 19.79
CA ASP A 198 -9.35 -1.14 21.25
C ASP A 198 -9.35 0.34 21.71
N PRO A 199 -10.30 0.79 22.55
CA PRO A 199 -10.38 2.16 23.06
C PRO A 199 -9.14 2.65 23.83
N GLU A 200 -8.37 1.75 24.43
CA GLU A 200 -7.20 2.07 25.26
C GLU A 200 -5.87 2.03 24.47
N LEU A 201 -5.91 1.64 23.20
CA LEU A 201 -4.74 1.52 22.34
C LEU A 201 -4.76 2.56 21.22
N LYS A 202 -3.63 3.25 21.04
CA LYS A 202 -3.38 4.11 19.89
C LYS A 202 -2.35 3.44 18.98
N ILE A 203 -2.68 3.36 17.69
CA ILE A 203 -1.82 2.75 16.67
C ILE A 203 -1.46 3.82 15.65
N THR A 204 -0.18 3.95 15.33
CA THR A 204 0.29 4.82 14.25
C THR A 204 1.09 4.00 13.25
N CYS A 205 0.58 3.93 12.01
CA CYS A 205 1.29 3.34 10.87
C CYS A 205 1.93 4.47 10.07
N ARG A 206 3.25 4.61 10.13
CA ARG A 206 4.01 5.51 9.25
C ARG A 206 4.45 4.74 8.02
N GLN A 207 4.14 5.28 6.85
CA GLN A 207 4.52 4.76 5.54
C GLN A 207 5.53 5.70 4.88
N ILE A 208 6.56 5.14 4.24
CA ILE A 208 7.52 5.90 3.44
C ILE A 208 8.06 5.07 2.28
N SER A 209 8.32 5.73 1.16
CA SER A 209 9.17 5.22 0.09
C SER A 209 10.39 6.15 -0.07
N PRO A 210 11.53 5.62 -0.52
CA PRO A 210 12.74 6.44 -0.66
C PRO A 210 12.54 7.43 -1.81
N PHE A 211 12.42 8.71 -1.45
CA PHE A 211 12.45 9.83 -2.39
C PHE A 211 13.33 10.91 -1.78
N ILE A 212 14.62 10.83 -2.11
CA ILE A 212 15.68 11.59 -1.46
C ILE A 212 16.31 12.51 -2.52
N PRO A 213 16.17 13.84 -2.38
CA PRO A 213 16.78 14.79 -3.32
C PRO A 213 18.29 14.56 -3.47
N ASN A 214 18.79 14.65 -4.70
CA ASN A 214 20.19 14.42 -5.07
C ASN A 214 20.72 13.01 -4.77
N ASN A 215 19.83 12.04 -4.54
CA ASN A 215 20.17 10.63 -4.40
C ASN A 215 19.40 9.82 -5.43
N TYR A 216 20.12 9.27 -6.41
CA TYR A 216 19.50 8.52 -7.52
C TYR A 216 19.35 7.03 -7.22
N GLN A 217 20.23 6.48 -6.37
CA GLN A 217 20.25 5.05 -6.12
C GLN A 217 19.10 4.64 -5.21
N GLN A 218 19.09 5.08 -3.94
CA GLN A 218 18.05 4.71 -2.98
C GLN A 218 16.69 5.21 -3.47
N SER A 219 16.62 6.40 -4.09
CA SER A 219 15.36 6.90 -4.62
C SER A 219 14.78 6.07 -5.77
N SER A 220 15.53 5.14 -6.36
CA SER A 220 15.04 4.24 -7.41
C SER A 220 14.54 2.89 -6.88
N TYR A 221 14.62 2.63 -5.57
CA TYR A 221 14.31 1.31 -5.03
C TYR A 221 12.80 0.99 -5.07
N PRO A 222 12.40 -0.23 -5.48
CA PRO A 222 11.02 -0.71 -5.43
C PRO A 222 10.63 -1.12 -4.00
N VAL A 223 10.75 -0.21 -3.04
CA VAL A 223 10.56 -0.53 -1.61
C VAL A 223 9.69 0.51 -0.90
N ALA A 224 8.89 0.03 0.03
CA ALA A 224 8.19 0.83 1.01
C ALA A 224 8.44 0.28 2.40
N VAL A 225 8.48 1.17 3.39
CA VAL A 225 8.64 0.81 4.80
C VAL A 225 7.39 1.25 5.54
N PHE A 226 6.86 0.33 6.35
CA PHE A 226 5.76 0.58 7.27
C PHE A 226 6.29 0.43 8.70
N THR A 227 6.25 1.51 9.46
CA THR A 227 6.64 1.53 10.87
C THR A 227 5.38 1.65 11.70
N PHE A 228 5.14 0.66 12.57
CA PHE A 228 4.03 0.68 13.51
C PHE A 228 4.51 1.09 14.89
N THR A 229 3.86 2.10 15.45
CA THR A 229 4.01 2.51 16.85
C THR A 229 2.68 2.22 17.55
N LEU A 230 2.74 1.48 18.66
CA LEU A 230 1.59 1.14 19.49
C LEU A 230 1.78 1.77 20.87
N VAL A 231 0.79 2.54 21.32
CA VAL A 231 0.80 3.19 22.62
C VAL A 231 -0.40 2.69 23.42
N ASN A 232 -0.13 1.91 24.46
CA ASN A 232 -1.15 1.46 25.41
C ASN A 232 -1.33 2.52 26.49
N SER A 233 -2.50 3.17 26.50
CA SER A 233 -2.88 4.14 27.53
C SER A 233 -3.75 3.52 28.62
N GLY A 234 -4.06 2.22 28.50
CA GLY A 234 -4.82 1.46 29.47
C GLY A 234 -4.03 1.12 30.73
N MET A 235 -4.75 0.70 31.77
CA MET A 235 -4.14 0.31 33.05
C MET A 235 -3.63 -1.14 33.06
N THR A 236 -4.00 -1.93 32.05
CA THR A 236 -3.62 -3.35 31.91
C THR A 236 -2.66 -3.53 30.74
N PRO A 237 -1.76 -4.53 30.80
CA PRO A 237 -0.98 -4.93 29.64
C PRO A 237 -1.90 -5.43 28.52
N ALA A 238 -1.42 -5.34 27.28
CA ALA A 238 -2.13 -5.82 26.10
C ALA A 238 -1.17 -6.66 25.26
N ASP A 239 -1.58 -7.88 24.92
CA ASP A 239 -0.86 -8.74 23.98
C ASP A 239 -1.36 -8.41 22.58
N VAL A 240 -0.46 -7.95 21.70
CA VAL A 240 -0.83 -7.41 20.40
C VAL A 240 -0.11 -8.15 19.27
N THR A 241 -0.89 -8.65 18.32
CA THR A 241 -0.38 -9.19 17.05
C THR A 241 -0.73 -8.24 15.91
N LEU A 242 0.28 -7.79 15.16
CA LEU A 242 0.10 -7.12 13.88
C LEU A 242 0.31 -8.12 12.74
N LEU A 243 -0.65 -8.15 11.81
CA LEU A 243 -0.62 -9.02 10.64
C LEU A 243 -0.49 -8.16 9.38
N PHE A 244 0.47 -8.50 8.52
CA PHE A 244 0.57 -7.94 7.16
C PHE A 244 0.29 -9.05 6.13
N THR A 245 -0.80 -8.93 5.40
CA THR A 245 -1.18 -9.88 4.34
C THR A 245 -0.88 -9.29 2.96
N TRP A 246 -0.49 -10.15 2.02
CA TRP A 246 -0.25 -9.78 0.62
C TRP A 246 -0.66 -10.92 -0.30
N ALA A 247 -1.50 -10.63 -1.29
CA ALA A 247 -1.84 -11.57 -2.34
C ALA A 247 -0.73 -11.64 -3.38
N ASN A 248 -0.52 -12.83 -3.93
CA ASN A 248 0.36 -13.03 -5.09
C ASN A 248 -0.36 -12.54 -6.37
N SER A 249 -0.52 -11.23 -6.49
CA SER A 249 -1.25 -10.57 -7.58
C SER A 249 -0.65 -9.20 -7.90
N VAL A 250 -0.71 -8.82 -9.18
CA VAL A 250 -0.40 -7.46 -9.68
C VAL A 250 -1.68 -6.71 -10.09
N GLY A 251 -2.85 -7.26 -9.79
CA GLY A 251 -4.13 -6.79 -10.32
C GLY A 251 -4.45 -7.30 -11.72
N GLY A 252 -5.57 -6.82 -12.28
CA GLY A 252 -6.03 -7.18 -13.61
C GLY A 252 -6.27 -8.68 -13.78
N ASN A 253 -5.99 -9.19 -14.98
CA ASN A 253 -6.20 -10.61 -15.33
C ASN A 253 -5.00 -11.51 -14.97
N SER A 254 -3.91 -10.96 -14.41
CA SER A 254 -2.70 -11.73 -14.14
C SER A 254 -2.87 -12.78 -13.05
N GLU A 255 -3.90 -12.64 -12.20
CA GLU A 255 -4.32 -13.66 -11.23
C GLU A 255 -4.72 -15.01 -11.87
N TYR A 256 -5.12 -15.00 -13.15
CA TYR A 256 -5.51 -16.21 -13.89
C TYR A 256 -4.36 -16.83 -14.70
N SER A 257 -3.16 -16.23 -14.67
CA SER A 257 -2.01 -16.74 -15.44
C SER A 257 -1.45 -18.06 -14.91
N GLY A 258 -1.77 -18.38 -13.64
CA GLY A 258 -1.41 -19.64 -12.99
C GLY A 258 0.08 -19.78 -12.70
N ASN A 259 0.45 -20.85 -12.01
CA ASN A 259 1.83 -21.14 -11.57
C ASN A 259 2.44 -20.03 -10.66
N HIS A 260 1.58 -19.35 -9.90
CA HIS A 260 2.01 -18.53 -8.78
C HIS A 260 2.58 -19.42 -7.67
N SER A 261 3.65 -18.98 -7.02
CA SER A 261 4.21 -19.70 -5.88
C SER A 261 4.68 -18.75 -4.80
N ASN A 262 4.63 -19.20 -3.55
CA ASN A 262 5.13 -18.47 -2.41
C ASN A 262 6.22 -19.30 -1.72
N SER A 263 7.25 -18.64 -1.21
CA SER A 263 8.32 -19.30 -0.46
C SER A 263 8.78 -18.44 0.71
N ARG A 264 9.31 -19.06 1.75
CA ARG A 264 9.94 -18.32 2.86
C ARG A 264 11.21 -17.64 2.36
N MET A 265 11.44 -16.42 2.82
CA MET A 265 12.70 -15.73 2.62
C MET A 265 13.77 -16.36 3.52
N ARG A 266 15.04 -16.30 3.09
CA ARG A 266 16.14 -16.67 3.97
C ARG A 266 16.27 -15.62 5.08
N VAL A 267 16.19 -16.06 6.33
CA VAL A 267 16.35 -15.17 7.49
C VAL A 267 17.77 -14.61 7.52
N GLN A 268 17.86 -13.30 7.63
CA GLN A 268 19.12 -12.56 7.77
C GLN A 268 18.89 -11.36 8.70
N ASP A 269 19.77 -11.17 9.68
CA ASP A 269 19.70 -10.05 10.63
C ASP A 269 18.34 -9.92 11.35
N GLY A 270 17.73 -11.08 11.67
CA GLY A 270 16.41 -11.16 12.30
C GLY A 270 15.25 -10.80 11.37
N VAL A 271 15.48 -10.64 10.06
CA VAL A 271 14.41 -10.31 9.10
C VAL A 271 13.78 -11.59 8.57
N HIS A 272 12.49 -11.74 8.86
CA HIS A 272 11.61 -12.82 8.45
C HIS A 272 10.68 -12.34 7.35
N GLY A 273 10.26 -13.22 6.45
CA GLY A 273 9.36 -12.80 5.38
C GLY A 273 9.03 -13.86 4.35
N VAL A 274 8.15 -13.48 3.43
CA VAL A 274 7.62 -14.35 2.38
C VAL A 274 7.85 -13.70 1.02
N LEU A 275 8.37 -14.49 0.09
CA LEU A 275 8.50 -14.15 -1.32
C LEU A 275 7.26 -14.66 -2.06
N LEU A 276 6.65 -13.82 -2.88
CA LEU A 276 5.50 -14.16 -3.72
C LEU A 276 5.91 -14.02 -5.18
N HIS A 277 6.16 -15.16 -5.83
CA HIS A 277 6.56 -15.25 -7.22
C HIS A 277 5.32 -15.22 -8.11
N HIS A 278 5.14 -14.11 -8.81
CA HIS A 278 4.00 -13.83 -9.66
C HIS A 278 4.37 -13.96 -11.13
N ARG A 279 3.67 -14.86 -11.84
CA ARG A 279 3.66 -14.86 -13.30
C ARG A 279 2.65 -13.84 -13.78
N THR A 280 2.99 -13.05 -14.78
CA THR A 280 2.11 -11.99 -15.29
C THR A 280 1.46 -12.43 -16.60
N ALA A 281 0.28 -11.87 -16.89
CA ALA A 281 -0.38 -12.07 -18.17
C ALA A 281 0.21 -11.14 -19.26
N ASN A 282 -0.25 -11.30 -20.51
CA ASN A 282 0.03 -10.39 -21.63
C ASN A 282 1.52 -10.15 -21.90
N GLU A 283 2.34 -11.20 -21.82
CA GLU A 283 3.79 -11.16 -22.09
C GLU A 283 4.58 -10.19 -21.20
N GLN A 284 4.00 -9.72 -20.10
CA GLN A 284 4.71 -8.90 -19.14
C GLN A 284 5.81 -9.72 -18.44
N PRO A 285 6.86 -9.07 -17.92
CA PRO A 285 7.87 -9.74 -17.09
C PRO A 285 7.25 -10.28 -15.79
N PRO A 286 7.70 -11.44 -15.28
CA PRO A 286 7.29 -11.92 -13.97
C PRO A 286 7.78 -10.98 -12.86
N VAL A 287 7.04 -10.92 -11.75
CA VAL A 287 7.35 -10.07 -10.59
C VAL A 287 7.52 -10.94 -9.36
N THR A 288 8.44 -10.57 -8.46
CA THR A 288 8.49 -11.16 -7.12
C THR A 288 8.25 -10.06 -6.10
N PHE A 289 7.21 -10.24 -5.29
CA PHE A 289 6.99 -9.41 -4.10
C PHE A 289 7.70 -10.02 -2.90
N ALA A 290 8.08 -9.16 -1.95
CA ALA A 290 8.51 -9.59 -0.63
C ALA A 290 7.74 -8.76 0.41
N ILE A 291 7.13 -9.44 1.38
CA ILE A 291 6.72 -8.81 2.64
C ILE A 291 7.61 -9.37 3.75
N ALA A 292 8.05 -8.49 4.63
CA ALA A 292 9.00 -8.86 5.67
C ALA A 292 8.81 -8.00 6.92
N ALA A 293 9.20 -8.56 8.05
CA ALA A 293 9.27 -7.87 9.33
C ALA A 293 10.58 -8.28 10.04
N GLN A 294 11.11 -7.37 10.85
CA GLN A 294 12.31 -7.62 11.63
C GLN A 294 11.93 -8.03 13.06
N GLU A 295 12.43 -9.18 13.48
CA GLU A 295 12.35 -9.66 14.86
C GLU A 295 13.30 -8.83 15.74
N THR A 296 12.83 -8.48 16.94
CA THR A 296 13.59 -7.72 17.93
C THR A 296 13.50 -8.42 19.29
N SER A 297 14.12 -7.86 20.34
CA SER A 297 13.98 -8.36 21.71
C SER A 297 12.54 -8.41 22.20
N ASP A 298 11.71 -7.49 21.70
CA ASP A 298 10.35 -7.25 22.21
C ASP A 298 9.26 -7.65 21.21
N VAL A 299 9.65 -8.05 19.99
CA VAL A 299 8.74 -8.41 18.90
C VAL A 299 9.16 -9.76 18.33
N HIS A 300 8.27 -10.75 18.43
CA HIS A 300 8.40 -12.04 17.74
C HIS A 300 7.78 -11.97 16.34
N VAL A 301 8.42 -12.59 15.35
CA VAL A 301 7.88 -12.67 13.98
C VAL A 301 7.55 -14.11 13.60
N SER A 302 6.32 -14.32 13.15
CA SER A 302 5.87 -15.57 12.55
C SER A 302 5.44 -15.35 11.09
N GLU A 303 5.37 -16.43 10.32
CA GLU A 303 5.18 -16.37 8.87
C GLU A 303 4.17 -17.43 8.40
N CYS A 304 3.13 -17.00 7.69
CA CYS A 304 2.20 -17.85 6.95
C CYS A 304 2.50 -17.75 5.44
N PRO A 305 3.19 -18.73 4.82
CA PRO A 305 3.64 -18.62 3.43
C PRO A 305 2.49 -18.66 2.41
N PHE A 306 1.37 -19.29 2.74
CA PHE A 306 0.21 -19.31 1.86
C PHE A 306 -1.10 -19.49 2.64
N PHE A 307 -2.15 -18.87 2.11
CA PHE A 307 -3.54 -19.15 2.41
C PHE A 307 -4.37 -18.79 1.16
N VAL A 308 -5.55 -19.39 1.01
CA VAL A 308 -6.44 -19.13 -0.12
C VAL A 308 -7.35 -17.94 0.20
N ILE A 309 -7.33 -16.92 -0.67
CA ILE A 309 -8.08 -15.66 -0.49
C ILE A 309 -9.56 -15.75 -0.91
N SER A 310 -9.92 -16.73 -1.76
CA SER A 310 -11.27 -16.92 -2.30
C SER A 310 -11.48 -18.34 -2.83
N GLY A 311 -12.75 -18.75 -2.91
CA GLY A 311 -13.16 -20.06 -3.43
C GLY A 311 -13.21 -21.18 -2.39
N ASP A 312 -13.82 -22.30 -2.79
CA ASP A 312 -14.09 -23.45 -1.91
C ASP A 312 -13.01 -24.54 -2.03
N ALA A 313 -11.75 -24.13 -2.22
CA ALA A 313 -10.65 -25.08 -2.27
C ALA A 313 -10.48 -25.76 -0.91
N ASN A 314 -10.27 -27.09 -0.90
CA ASN A 314 -9.94 -27.85 0.31
C ASN A 314 -8.48 -27.60 0.71
N ALA A 315 -8.19 -26.37 1.12
CA ALA A 315 -6.86 -25.85 1.45
C ALA A 315 -6.95 -24.89 2.65
N PHE A 316 -5.81 -24.50 3.22
CA PHE A 316 -5.77 -23.51 4.29
C PHE A 316 -6.29 -22.15 3.79
N THR A 317 -7.41 -21.70 4.34
CA THR A 317 -8.18 -20.56 3.85
C THR A 317 -7.86 -19.26 4.59
N ALA A 318 -8.37 -18.13 4.07
CA ALA A 318 -8.28 -16.85 4.75
C ALA A 318 -8.99 -16.87 6.12
N ARG A 319 -10.08 -17.65 6.26
CA ARG A 319 -10.73 -17.91 7.55
C ARG A 319 -9.83 -18.67 8.51
N ASP A 320 -9.26 -19.79 8.05
CA ASP A 320 -8.41 -20.62 8.92
C ASP A 320 -7.22 -19.82 9.45
N MET A 321 -6.58 -19.03 8.58
CA MET A 321 -5.49 -18.12 8.96
C MET A 321 -5.93 -17.12 10.05
N TRP A 322 -7.10 -16.49 9.87
CA TRP A 322 -7.63 -15.52 10.83
C TRP A 322 -7.97 -16.17 12.18
N ASP A 323 -8.60 -17.34 12.15
CA ASP A 323 -9.02 -18.08 13.35
C ASP A 323 -7.83 -18.64 14.12
N GLU A 324 -6.76 -19.08 13.44
CA GLU A 324 -5.52 -19.49 14.11
C GLU A 324 -4.90 -18.33 14.90
N ILE A 325 -4.85 -17.12 14.34
CA ILE A 325 -4.29 -15.96 15.05
C ILE A 325 -5.16 -15.60 16.27
N LYS A 326 -6.50 -15.67 16.14
CA LYS A 326 -7.44 -15.47 17.25
C LYS A 326 -7.29 -16.47 18.39
N LYS A 327 -6.75 -17.67 18.14
CA LYS A 327 -6.51 -18.67 19.20
C LYS A 327 -5.28 -18.32 20.03
N VAL A 328 -4.28 -17.71 19.38
CA VAL A 328 -3.00 -17.35 19.99
C VAL A 328 -3.08 -16.00 20.72
N CYS A 329 -4.05 -15.14 20.36
CA CYS A 329 -4.41 -13.90 21.06
C CYS A 329 -5.57 -14.11 22.05
#